data_AF-A0A7C1AYE8-F1
#
_entry.id   AF-A0A7C1AYE8-F1
#
_cell.length_a   1.000
_cell.length_b   1.000
_cell.length_c   1.000
_cell.angle_alpha   90.00
_cell.angle_beta   90.00
_cell.angle_gamma   90.00
#
_symmetry.space_group_name_H-M   'P 1'
#
loop_
_entity.id
_entity.type
_entity.pdbx_description
1 polymer ?
#
loop_
_entity_poly.entity_id
_entity_poly.type
_entity_poly.pdbx_seq_one_letter_code
_entity_poly.pdbx_strand_id
1 'polypeptide(L)' 'MERERLDELFMKKALTLAKRGLGRTSPNPAVGAVIVRDGKV' A
#
# COMPACT_ATOMS: atom_id res chain seq x y z
N MET A 1 -6.82 18.48 0.19
CA MET A 1 -7.75 18.23 1.32
C MET A 1 -8.43 16.86 1.25
N GLU A 2 -9.40 16.59 0.35
CA GLU A 2 -10.07 15.27 0.31
C GLU A 2 -9.26 14.18 -0.43
N ARG A 3 -8.66 14.54 -1.58
CA ARG A 3 -7.80 13.65 -2.36
C ARG A 3 -6.58 13.16 -1.56
N GLU A 4 -5.88 14.07 -0.87
CA GLU A 4 -4.74 13.71 0.00
C GLU A 4 -5.14 12.73 1.11
N ARG A 5 -6.32 12.93 1.72
CA ARG A 5 -6.84 12.02 2.75
C ARG A 5 -7.15 10.62 2.19
N LEU A 6 -7.66 10.54 0.97
CA LEU A 6 -7.86 9.27 0.27
C LEU A 6 -6.53 8.60 -0.08
N ASP A 7 -5.56 9.36 -0.58
CA ASP A 7 -4.22 8.87 -0.90
C ASP A 7 -3.53 8.29 0.34
N GLU A 8 -3.62 8.96 1.49
CA GLU A 8 -3.13 8.42 2.78
C GLU A 8 -3.82 7.12 3.18
N LEU A 9 -5.13 7.02 3.00
CA LEU A 9 -5.91 5.81 3.28
C LEU A 9 -5.44 4.63 2.42
N PHE A 10 -5.28 4.86 1.12
CA PHE A 10 -4.81 3.82 0.20
C PHE A 10 -3.34 3.47 0.43
N MET A 11 -2.50 4.45 0.79
CA MET A 11 -1.10 4.21 1.14
C MET A 11 -0.97 3.35 2.40
N LYS A 12 -1.80 3.58 3.44
CA LYS A 12 -1.88 2.70 4.62
C LYS A 12 -2.24 1.26 4.23
N LYS A 13 -3.12 1.07 3.23
CA LYS A 13 -3.48 -0.26 2.71
C LYS A 13 -2.31 -0.91 1.95
N ALA A 14 -1.59 -0.15 1.12
CA ALA A 14 -0.39 -0.62 0.43
C ALA A 14 0.70 -1.06 1.42
N LEU A 15 0.97 -0.27 2.46
CA LEU A 15 1.92 -0.62 3.51
C LEU A 15 1.48 -1.87 4.30
N THR A 16 0.18 -2.04 4.51
CA THR A 16 -0.36 -3.26 5.15
C THR A 16 -0.12 -4.50 4.30
N LEU A 17 -0.21 -4.39 2.97
CA LEU A 17 0.17 -5.48 2.05
C LEU A 17 1.68 -5.74 2.11
N ALA A 18 2.50 -4.69 2.10
CA ALA A 18 3.96 -4.80 2.19
C ALA A 18 4.41 -5.58 3.44
N LYS A 19 3.78 -5.35 4.59
CA LYS A 19 4.09 -6.04 5.86
C LYS A 19 4.07 -7.57 5.76
N ARG A 20 3.30 -8.14 4.83
CA ARG A 20 3.23 -9.60 4.61
C ARG A 20 4.55 -10.20 4.10
N GLY A 21 5.40 -9.39 3.47
CA GLY A 21 6.70 -9.80 2.95
C GLY A 21 7.86 -9.67 3.95
N LEU A 22 7.64 -9.07 5.13
CA LEU A 22 8.71 -8.87 6.11
C LEU A 22 9.36 -10.20 6.52
N GLY A 23 10.69 -10.24 6.49
CA GLY A 23 11.48 -11.43 6.80
C GLY A 23 11.45 -12.53 5.72
N ARG A 24 10.72 -12.35 4.62
CA ARG A 24 10.60 -13.34 3.54
C ARG A 24 11.10 -12.86 2.18
N THR A 25 11.41 -11.57 2.04
CA THR A 25 11.79 -10.97 0.74
C THR A 25 13.27 -10.67 0.58
N SER A 26 14.13 -10.92 1.58
CA SER A 26 15.58 -10.64 1.50
C SER A 26 16.22 -11.30 0.26
N PRO A 27 17.09 -10.61 -0.50
CA PRO A 27 17.67 -9.27 -0.27
C PRO A 27 16.77 -8.09 -0.71
N ASN A 28 15.58 -8.37 -1.21
CA ASN A 28 14.68 -7.36 -1.75
C ASN A 28 13.81 -6.71 -0.65
N PRO A 29 13.44 -5.43 -0.80
CA PRO A 29 12.51 -4.78 0.12
C PRO A 29 11.12 -5.42 0.05
N ALA A 30 10.41 -5.39 1.18
CA ALA A 30 9.01 -5.77 1.19
C ALA A 30 8.17 -4.63 0.60
N VAL A 31 7.51 -4.88 -0.53
CA VAL A 31 6.72 -3.88 -1.27
C VAL A 31 5.26 -4.32 -1.34
N GLY A 32 4.35 -3.37 -1.20
CA GLY A 32 2.92 -3.56 -1.40
C GLY A 32 2.38 -2.48 -2.31
N ALA A 33 1.39 -2.82 -3.13
CA ALA A 33 0.78 -1.92 -4.11
C ALA A 33 -0.74 -2.04 -4.07
N VAL A 34 -1.41 -0.95 -4.38
CA VAL A 34 -2.86 -0.90 -4.62
C VAL A 34 -3.09 -0.11 -5.91
N ILE A 35 -4.02 -0.59 -6.74
CA ILE A 35 -4.49 0.14 -7.92
C ILE A 35 -5.88 0.66 -7.55
N VAL A 36 -6.14 1.94 -7.77
CA VAL A 36 -7.41 2.56 -7.39
C VAL A 36 -8.09 3.10 -8.64
N ARG A 37 -9.36 2.76 -8.82
CA ARG A 37 -10.24 3.33 -9.86
C ARG A 37 -11.58 3.67 -9.23
N ASP A 38 -12.07 4.89 -9.48
CA ASP A 38 -13.36 5.36 -8.99
C ASP A 38 -13.55 5.17 -7.46
N GLY A 39 -12.48 5.42 -6.70
CA GLY A 39 -12.46 5.31 -5.23
C GLY A 39 -12.42 3.88 -4.68
N LYS A 40 -12.21 2.88 -5.54
CA LYS A 40 -12.18 1.45 -5.17
C LYS A 40 -10.84 0.82 -5.53
N VAL A 41 -10.39 -0.11 -4.69
CA VAL A 41 -9.19 -0.96 -4.91
C VAL A 41 -9.60 -2.26 -5.56
#